data_AF-A0A9E5L7A6-F1
#
_entry.id   AF-A0A9E5L7A6-F1
#
_cell.length_a   1.000
_cell.length_b   1.000
_cell.length_c   1.000
_cell.angle_alpha   90.00
_cell.angle_beta   90.00
_cell.angle_gamma   90.00
#
_symmetry.space_group_name_H-M   'P 1'
#
loop_
_entity.id
_entity.type
_entity.pdbx_description
1 polymer ?
#
loop_
_entity_poly.entity_id
_entity_poly.type
_entity_poly.pdbx_seq_one_letter_code
_entity_poly.pdbx_strand_id
1 'polypeptide(L)'
;MNTFKNKEIWISGFALFSLFFGAGNLILPTSLGVKSGSNWWIVLLGFAITAVVIPILSIFAHAKLQGTLYDFGKKVSPVFSTVFCFLIYAIAIAIPGPRTAAVTHEMSVQPFFDSSPLITSSIYFGLVFIFAINRSKIIDVIGKFLTPIIVIILLIIIFLAVFYPPENVLLSTVENPFVDGILEGYQTFDAIAGVVVGAVMIVSL
;
A
#
# COMPACT_ATOMS: atom_id res chain seq x y z
N MET A 1 2.10 34.14 -7.53
CA MET A 1 3.04 33.02 -7.78
C MET A 1 2.87 31.82 -6.81
N ASN A 2 1.88 31.79 -5.91
CA ASN A 2 1.79 30.75 -4.85
C ASN A 2 0.58 29.78 -4.93
N THR A 3 -0.46 30.08 -5.71
CA THR A 3 -1.66 29.23 -5.79
C THR A 3 -1.47 27.97 -6.64
N PHE A 4 -0.67 28.05 -7.71
CA PHE A 4 -0.35 26.89 -8.56
C PHE A 4 0.48 25.83 -7.80
N LYS A 5 1.49 26.25 -7.03
CA LYS A 5 2.28 25.38 -6.15
C LYS A 5 1.43 24.63 -5.12
N ASN A 6 0.47 25.31 -4.49
CA ASN A 6 -0.39 24.66 -3.48
C ASN A 6 -1.27 23.58 -4.11
N LYS A 7 -1.84 23.84 -5.28
CA LYS A 7 -2.66 22.86 -6.00
C LYS A 7 -1.84 21.62 -6.40
N GLU A 8 -0.63 21.82 -6.89
CA GLU A 8 0.30 20.73 -7.24
C GLU A 8 0.68 19.90 -6.02
N ILE A 9 0.99 20.53 -4.87
CA ILE A 9 1.29 19.83 -3.61
C ILE A 9 0.13 18.94 -3.18
N TRP A 10 -1.11 19.45 -3.23
CA TRP A 10 -2.30 18.66 -2.90
C TRP A 10 -2.48 17.48 -3.85
N ILE A 11 -2.36 17.71 -5.17
CA ILE A 11 -2.49 16.65 -6.19
C ILE A 11 -1.42 15.57 -5.97
N SER A 12 -0.15 15.96 -5.80
CA SER A 12 0.94 15.03 -5.56
C SER A 12 0.78 14.28 -4.23
N GLY A 13 0.32 14.95 -3.17
CA GLY A 13 0.04 14.31 -1.88
C GLY A 13 -1.08 13.28 -1.97
N PHE A 14 -2.16 13.59 -2.67
CA PHE A 14 -3.27 12.67 -2.90
C PHE A 14 -2.89 11.50 -3.83
N ALA A 15 -2.05 11.74 -4.84
CA ALA A 15 -1.51 10.69 -5.70
C ALA A 15 -0.58 9.75 -4.92
N LEU A 16 0.28 10.29 -4.04
CA LEU A 16 1.08 9.47 -3.13
C LEU A 16 0.19 8.67 -2.19
N PHE A 17 -0.81 9.31 -1.58
CA PHE A 17 -1.76 8.61 -0.71
C PHE A 17 -2.42 7.44 -1.43
N SER A 18 -2.98 7.62 -2.63
CA SER A 18 -3.67 6.52 -3.33
C SER A 18 -2.75 5.42 -3.83
N LEU A 19 -1.48 5.72 -4.06
CA LEU A 19 -0.51 4.72 -4.47
C LEU A 19 -0.09 3.80 -3.31
N PHE A 20 0.02 4.34 -2.10
CA PHE A 20 0.30 3.56 -0.90
C PHE A 20 -0.98 2.98 -0.28
N PHE A 21 -2.12 3.66 -0.37
CA PHE A 21 -3.36 3.23 0.25
C PHE A 21 -4.09 2.17 -0.61
N GLY A 22 -3.57 0.95 -0.59
CA GLY A 22 -4.15 -0.23 -1.25
C GLY A 22 -4.92 -1.16 -0.32
N ALA A 23 -5.29 -2.34 -0.84
CA ALA A 23 -6.04 -3.36 -0.10
C ALA A 23 -5.36 -3.79 1.21
N GLY A 24 -4.02 -3.87 1.23
CA GLY A 24 -3.25 -4.19 2.44
C GLY A 24 -3.47 -3.17 3.56
N ASN A 25 -3.49 -1.88 3.23
CA ASN A 25 -3.72 -0.80 4.18
C ASN A 25 -5.17 -0.65 4.64
N LEU A 26 -6.10 -1.33 3.97
CA LEU A 26 -7.49 -1.39 4.42
C LEU A 26 -7.74 -2.64 5.28
N ILE A 27 -7.16 -3.78 4.93
CA ILE A 27 -7.47 -5.08 5.54
C ILE A 27 -6.60 -5.36 6.76
N LEU A 28 -5.30 -5.07 6.71
CA LEU A 28 -4.37 -5.39 7.79
C LEU A 28 -4.67 -4.60 9.07
N PRO A 29 -4.76 -3.25 9.05
CA PRO A 29 -4.99 -2.51 10.28
C PRO A 29 -6.40 -2.72 10.85
N THR A 30 -7.40 -3.00 10.01
CA THR A 30 -8.77 -3.31 10.48
C THR A 30 -8.82 -4.66 11.18
N SER A 31 -8.25 -5.71 10.56
CA SER A 31 -8.14 -7.05 11.16
C SER A 31 -7.34 -7.03 12.46
N LEU A 32 -6.21 -6.33 12.47
CA LEU A 32 -5.35 -6.22 13.64
C LEU A 32 -5.97 -5.37 14.75
N GLY A 33 -6.72 -4.32 14.40
CA GLY A 33 -7.51 -3.52 15.34
C GLY A 33 -8.57 -4.36 16.06
N VAL A 34 -9.29 -5.23 15.33
CA VAL A 34 -10.27 -6.15 15.92
C VAL A 34 -9.62 -7.15 16.87
N LYS A 35 -8.48 -7.74 16.49
CA LYS A 35 -7.75 -8.73 17.33
C LYS A 35 -7.13 -8.11 18.58
N SER A 36 -6.75 -6.84 18.53
CA SER A 36 -6.00 -6.17 19.60
C SER A 36 -6.88 -5.63 20.71
N GLY A 37 -8.19 -5.49 20.50
CA GLY A 37 -9.13 -5.06 21.54
C GLY A 37 -8.71 -3.73 22.16
N SER A 38 -8.56 -3.68 23.48
CA SER A 38 -8.12 -2.47 24.21
C SER A 38 -6.70 -1.99 23.86
N ASN A 39 -5.85 -2.86 23.30
CA ASN A 39 -4.45 -2.56 22.97
C ASN A 39 -4.27 -2.00 21.55
N TRP A 40 -5.37 -1.69 20.84
CA TRP A 40 -5.34 -1.23 19.44
C TRP A 40 -4.40 -0.04 19.19
N TRP A 41 -4.26 0.86 20.16
CA TRP A 41 -3.42 2.04 20.03
C TRP A 41 -1.92 1.70 20.06
N ILE A 42 -1.52 0.66 20.81
CA ILE A 42 -0.13 0.16 20.83
C ILE A 42 0.20 -0.49 19.49
N VAL A 43 -0.72 -1.30 18.99
CA VAL A 43 -0.65 -1.89 17.64
C VAL A 43 -0.50 -0.80 16.59
N LEU A 44 -1.34 0.23 16.65
CA LEU A 44 -1.31 1.35 15.70
C LEU A 44 0.07 2.02 15.68
N LEU A 45 0.69 2.25 16.85
CA LEU A 45 2.03 2.82 16.93
C LEU A 45 3.07 1.93 16.23
N GLY A 46 3.04 0.61 16.50
CA GLY A 46 3.92 -0.34 15.82
C GLY A 46 3.71 -0.37 14.31
N PHE A 47 2.45 -0.45 13.89
CA PHE A 47 2.06 -0.48 12.48
C PHE A 47 2.51 0.79 11.74
N ALA A 48 2.30 1.97 12.34
CA ALA A 48 2.66 3.25 11.74
C ALA A 48 4.16 3.41 11.49
N ILE A 49 5.02 2.82 12.33
CA ILE A 49 6.48 2.87 12.13
C ILE A 49 6.84 2.24 10.78
N THR A 50 6.32 1.04 10.50
CA THR A 50 6.68 0.29 9.29
C THR A 50 5.83 0.64 8.07
N ALA A 51 4.55 0.93 8.24
CA ALA A 51 3.61 1.20 7.14
C ALA A 51 3.59 2.68 6.73
N VAL A 52 4.08 3.60 7.56
CA VAL A 52 4.04 5.04 7.28
C VAL A 52 5.43 5.67 7.34
N VAL A 53 6.14 5.54 8.46
CA VAL A 53 7.43 6.24 8.66
C VAL A 53 8.49 5.72 7.68
N ILE A 54 8.67 4.40 7.57
CA ILE A 54 9.67 3.82 6.65
C ILE A 54 9.39 4.17 5.17
N PRO A 55 8.16 4.00 4.64
CA PRO A 55 7.85 4.40 3.26
C PRO A 55 8.11 5.87 2.99
N ILE A 56 7.73 6.77 3.91
CA ILE A 56 7.99 8.21 3.78
C ILE A 56 9.49 8.49 3.74
N LEU A 57 10.27 7.86 4.63
CA LEU A 57 11.73 7.99 4.63
C LEU A 57 12.34 7.48 3.32
N SER A 58 11.82 6.39 2.76
CA SER A 58 12.27 5.87 1.47
C SER A 58 12.00 6.84 0.32
N ILE A 59 10.80 7.43 0.25
CA ILE A 59 10.46 8.43 -0.76
C ILE A 59 11.37 9.65 -0.61
N PHE A 60 11.60 10.11 0.63
CA PHE A 60 12.49 11.23 0.89
C PHE A 60 13.94 10.95 0.48
N ALA A 61 14.44 9.75 0.77
CA ALA A 61 15.79 9.32 0.37
C ALA A 61 15.92 9.30 -1.17
N HIS A 62 14.91 8.79 -1.87
CA HIS A 62 14.86 8.85 -3.34
C HIS A 62 14.81 10.29 -3.86
N ALA A 63 13.99 11.15 -3.25
CA ALA A 63 13.86 12.57 -3.62
C ALA A 63 15.19 13.31 -3.54
N LYS A 64 16.07 12.93 -2.62
CA LYS A 64 17.42 13.49 -2.53
C LYS A 64 18.41 12.91 -3.54
N LEU A 65 18.27 11.63 -3.87
CA LEU A 65 19.24 10.94 -4.72
C LEU A 65 19.02 11.26 -6.20
N GLN A 66 17.76 11.47 -6.61
CA GLN A 66 17.34 11.77 -7.99
C GLN A 66 17.82 10.70 -8.99
N GLY A 67 16.94 9.75 -9.33
CA GLY A 67 17.29 8.67 -10.25
C GLY A 67 16.48 7.40 -10.04
N THR A 68 16.96 6.31 -10.63
CA THR A 68 16.30 5.00 -10.59
C THR A 68 16.64 4.23 -9.30
N LEU A 69 15.91 3.13 -9.06
CA LEU A 69 16.27 2.16 -8.01
C LEU A 69 17.73 1.68 -8.12
N TYR A 70 18.25 1.58 -9.35
CA TYR A 70 19.64 1.19 -9.57
C TYR A 70 20.62 2.28 -9.11
N ASP A 71 20.30 3.56 -9.32
CA ASP A 71 21.15 4.67 -8.89
C ASP A 71 21.20 4.77 -7.35
N PHE A 72 20.10 4.39 -6.70
CA PHE A 72 20.04 4.27 -5.25
C PHE A 72 21.06 3.24 -4.72
N GLY A 73 21.03 2.01 -5.21
CA GLY A 73 21.96 0.95 -4.77
C GLY A 73 23.40 1.18 -5.20
N LYS A 74 23.63 1.91 -6.31
CA LYS A 74 24.96 2.16 -6.87
C LYS A 74 25.86 2.98 -5.93
N LYS A 75 25.28 3.73 -4.98
CA LYS A 75 26.04 4.43 -3.92
C LYS A 75 26.89 3.49 -3.07
N VAL A 76 26.52 2.22 -2.96
CA VAL A 76 27.31 1.18 -2.27
C VAL A 76 28.27 0.53 -3.26
N SER A 77 27.75 -0.13 -4.29
CA SER A 77 28.52 -0.62 -5.43
C SER A 77 27.59 -1.03 -6.59
N PRO A 78 28.09 -1.11 -7.85
CA PRO A 78 27.29 -1.58 -8.98
C PRO A 78 26.76 -3.01 -8.81
N VAL A 79 27.57 -3.90 -8.21
CA VAL A 79 27.18 -5.30 -7.98
C VAL A 79 26.06 -5.38 -6.93
N PHE A 80 26.22 -4.66 -5.81
CA PHE A 80 25.19 -4.57 -4.78
C PHE A 80 23.88 -4.06 -5.36
N SER A 81 23.92 -3.01 -6.19
CA SER A 81 22.72 -2.44 -6.81
C SER A 81 21.99 -3.44 -7.70
N THR A 82 22.71 -4.18 -8.55
CA THR A 82 22.10 -5.20 -9.41
C THR A 82 21.39 -6.28 -8.59
N VAL A 83 22.05 -6.79 -7.55
CA VAL A 83 21.47 -7.81 -6.66
C VAL A 83 20.27 -7.24 -5.91
N PHE A 84 20.37 -6.02 -5.40
CA PHE A 84 19.30 -5.33 -4.68
C PHE A 84 18.05 -5.14 -5.55
N CYS A 85 18.22 -4.61 -6.77
CA CYS A 85 17.14 -4.46 -7.73
C CYS A 85 16.47 -5.80 -8.05
N PHE A 86 17.26 -6.85 -8.28
CA PHE A 86 16.71 -8.18 -8.56
C PHE A 86 15.86 -8.70 -7.40
N LEU A 87 16.35 -8.61 -6.16
CA LEU A 87 15.62 -9.05 -4.97
C LEU A 87 14.32 -8.26 -4.77
N ILE A 88 14.37 -6.93 -4.90
CA ILE A 88 13.19 -6.07 -4.73
C ILE A 88 12.11 -6.41 -5.75
N TYR A 89 12.46 -6.53 -7.04
CA TYR A 89 11.49 -6.89 -8.07
C TYR A 89 11.00 -8.33 -7.95
N ALA A 90 11.87 -9.28 -7.58
CA ALA A 90 11.47 -10.66 -7.32
C ALA A 90 10.43 -10.74 -6.19
N ILE A 91 10.66 -10.04 -5.07
CA ILE A 91 9.71 -9.99 -3.95
C ILE A 91 8.40 -9.35 -4.42
N ALA A 92 8.45 -8.19 -5.10
CA ALA A 92 7.28 -7.46 -5.55
C ALA A 92 6.39 -8.28 -6.49
N ILE A 93 6.98 -9.08 -7.38
CA ILE A 93 6.25 -9.94 -8.32
C ILE A 93 5.76 -11.21 -7.65
N ALA A 94 6.56 -11.83 -6.78
CA ALA A 94 6.25 -13.14 -6.21
C ALA A 94 5.26 -13.09 -5.05
N ILE A 95 5.21 -12.01 -4.27
CA ILE A 95 4.45 -11.97 -3.01
C ILE A 95 3.24 -11.02 -3.06
N PRO A 96 3.39 -9.68 -3.09
CA PRO A 96 2.24 -8.79 -3.01
C PRO A 96 1.35 -8.86 -4.25
N GLY A 97 1.90 -9.07 -5.45
CA GLY A 97 1.12 -9.20 -6.68
C GLY A 97 0.09 -10.35 -6.64
N PRO A 98 0.51 -11.60 -6.41
CA PRO A 98 -0.42 -12.73 -6.24
C PRO A 98 -1.33 -12.58 -5.01
N ARG A 99 -0.83 -11.99 -3.92
CA ARG A 99 -1.62 -11.75 -2.69
C ARG A 99 -2.83 -10.86 -2.96
N THR A 100 -2.71 -9.78 -3.73
CA THR A 100 -3.85 -8.90 -4.02
C THR A 100 -4.91 -9.59 -4.86
N ALA A 101 -4.52 -10.48 -5.78
CA ALA A 101 -5.45 -11.32 -6.54
C ALA A 101 -6.18 -12.31 -5.62
N ALA A 102 -5.45 -13.01 -4.75
CA ALA A 102 -6.02 -13.97 -3.79
C ALA A 102 -7.01 -13.29 -2.83
N VAL A 103 -6.63 -12.15 -2.25
CA VAL A 103 -7.50 -11.37 -1.36
C VAL A 103 -8.75 -10.90 -2.09
N THR A 104 -8.65 -10.49 -3.35
CA THR A 104 -9.82 -10.11 -4.15
C THR A 104 -10.78 -11.28 -4.32
N HIS A 105 -10.25 -12.49 -4.55
CA HIS A 105 -11.06 -13.69 -4.65
C HIS A 105 -11.74 -14.04 -3.32
N GLU A 106 -10.96 -14.19 -2.25
CA GLU A 106 -11.45 -14.63 -0.93
C GLU A 106 -12.44 -13.66 -0.29
N MET A 107 -12.20 -12.34 -0.41
CA MET A 107 -12.99 -11.33 0.28
C MET A 107 -14.17 -10.81 -0.55
N SER A 108 -14.07 -10.79 -1.88
CA SER A 108 -15.07 -10.12 -2.73
C SER A 108 -15.81 -11.05 -3.69
N VAL A 109 -15.23 -12.18 -4.10
CA VAL A 109 -15.85 -13.06 -5.10
C VAL A 109 -16.40 -14.31 -4.46
N GLN A 110 -15.58 -15.04 -3.72
CA GLN A 110 -15.94 -16.31 -3.08
C GLN A 110 -17.19 -16.23 -2.17
N PRO A 111 -17.43 -15.15 -1.40
CA PRO A 111 -18.63 -15.07 -0.55
C PRO A 111 -19.95 -14.99 -1.33
N PHE A 112 -19.91 -14.62 -2.61
CA PHE A 112 -21.10 -14.43 -3.45
C PHE A 112 -21.17 -15.41 -4.63
N PHE A 113 -20.04 -15.97 -5.05
CA PHE A 113 -19.91 -16.83 -6.22
C PHE A 113 -18.94 -17.99 -5.94
N ASP A 114 -19.37 -19.23 -6.21
CA ASP A 114 -18.53 -20.46 -6.17
C ASP A 114 -17.59 -20.56 -7.39
N SER A 115 -16.87 -19.49 -7.69
CA SER A 115 -15.92 -19.45 -8.80
C SER A 115 -14.55 -20.02 -8.39
N SER A 116 -13.77 -20.51 -9.36
CA SER A 116 -12.41 -20.97 -9.09
C SER A 116 -11.46 -19.79 -8.87
N PRO A 117 -10.52 -19.86 -7.88
CA PRO A 117 -9.49 -18.85 -7.67
C PRO A 117 -8.66 -18.54 -8.93
N LEU A 118 -8.45 -19.53 -9.79
CA LEU A 118 -7.72 -19.39 -11.05
C LEU A 118 -8.45 -18.48 -12.04
N ILE A 119 -9.77 -18.56 -12.11
CA ILE A 119 -10.58 -17.72 -13.00
C ILE A 119 -10.52 -16.28 -12.52
N THR A 120 -10.75 -16.04 -11.22
CA THR A 120 -10.66 -14.70 -10.64
C THR A 120 -9.27 -14.10 -10.83
N SER A 121 -8.22 -14.88 -10.57
CA SER A 121 -6.83 -14.43 -10.72
C SER A 121 -6.48 -14.13 -12.19
N SER A 122 -6.97 -14.94 -13.14
CA SER A 122 -6.74 -14.71 -14.57
C SER A 122 -7.38 -13.40 -15.04
N ILE A 123 -8.62 -13.13 -14.61
CA ILE A 123 -9.30 -11.86 -14.89
C ILE A 123 -8.57 -10.70 -14.22
N TYR A 124 -8.19 -10.85 -12.95
CA TYR A 124 -7.47 -9.84 -12.18
C TYR A 124 -6.17 -9.43 -12.88
N PHE A 125 -5.30 -10.39 -13.20
CA PHE A 125 -4.04 -10.11 -13.87
C PHE A 125 -4.20 -9.64 -15.32
N GLY A 126 -5.26 -10.09 -16.01
CA GLY A 126 -5.63 -9.55 -17.32
C GLY A 126 -5.95 -8.06 -17.26
N LEU A 127 -6.73 -7.63 -16.26
CA LEU A 127 -7.02 -6.20 -16.03
C LEU A 127 -5.76 -5.44 -15.64
N VAL A 128 -4.95 -5.97 -14.72
CA VAL A 128 -3.66 -5.36 -14.34
C VAL A 128 -2.78 -5.15 -15.57
N PHE A 129 -2.69 -6.13 -16.47
CA PHE A 129 -1.92 -6.01 -17.71
C PHE A 129 -2.46 -4.90 -18.63
N ILE A 130 -3.79 -4.84 -18.83
CA ILE A 130 -4.44 -3.81 -19.65
C ILE A 130 -4.15 -2.39 -19.12
N PHE A 131 -4.14 -2.20 -17.80
CA PHE A 131 -3.81 -0.89 -17.22
C PHE A 131 -2.30 -0.62 -17.23
N ALA A 132 -1.46 -1.64 -16.98
CA ALA A 132 0.00 -1.50 -16.93
C ALA A 132 0.64 -1.21 -18.29
N ILE A 133 0.04 -1.66 -19.40
CA ILE A 133 0.57 -1.37 -20.75
C ILE A 133 0.53 0.12 -21.09
N ASN A 134 -0.37 0.89 -20.45
CA ASN A 134 -0.55 2.32 -20.71
C ASN A 134 -0.04 3.17 -19.53
N ARG A 135 1.29 3.25 -19.40
CA ARG A 135 1.97 3.91 -18.27
C ARG A 135 1.57 5.37 -18.04
N SER A 136 1.27 6.14 -19.10
CA SER A 136 0.87 7.54 -18.95
C SER A 136 -0.53 7.67 -18.34
N LYS A 137 -1.46 6.78 -18.71
CA LYS A 137 -2.82 6.80 -18.17
C LYS A 137 -2.92 6.24 -16.76
N ILE A 138 -1.99 5.40 -16.31
CA ILE A 138 -2.13 4.76 -14.99
C ILE A 138 -2.05 5.79 -13.85
N ILE A 139 -1.14 6.77 -13.95
CA ILE A 139 -1.00 7.84 -12.96
C ILE A 139 -2.26 8.71 -12.93
N ASP A 140 -2.79 9.05 -14.11
CA ASP A 140 -4.04 9.81 -14.23
C ASP A 140 -5.24 9.06 -13.63
N VAL A 141 -5.34 7.74 -13.87
CA VAL A 141 -6.42 6.90 -13.34
C VAL A 141 -6.33 6.81 -11.82
N ILE A 142 -5.14 6.61 -11.27
CA ILE A 142 -4.89 6.53 -9.82
C ILE A 142 -5.30 7.84 -9.14
N GLY A 143 -4.77 8.98 -9.63
CA GLY A 143 -5.02 10.29 -9.04
C GLY A 143 -6.47 10.75 -9.18
N LYS A 144 -7.07 10.58 -10.37
CA LYS A 144 -8.40 11.13 -10.68
C LYS A 144 -9.56 10.26 -10.20
N PHE A 145 -9.41 8.95 -10.22
CA PHE A 145 -10.52 8.01 -9.95
C PHE A 145 -10.30 7.17 -8.70
N LEU A 146 -9.14 6.52 -8.54
CA LEU A 146 -8.94 5.63 -7.39
C LEU A 146 -8.88 6.41 -6.08
N THR A 147 -8.16 7.54 -6.05
CA THR A 147 -8.05 8.39 -4.86
C THR A 147 -9.40 8.77 -4.25
N PRO A 148 -10.34 9.41 -5.00
CA PRO A 148 -11.63 9.79 -4.41
C PRO A 148 -12.46 8.57 -3.99
N ILE A 149 -12.42 7.47 -4.74
CA ILE A 149 -13.13 6.22 -4.38
C ILE A 149 -12.62 5.69 -3.03
N ILE A 150 -11.30 5.60 -2.87
CA ILE A 150 -10.66 5.14 -1.63
C ILE A 150 -11.05 6.02 -0.44
N VAL A 151 -10.99 7.35 -0.61
CA VAL A 151 -11.35 8.30 0.44
C VAL A 151 -12.82 8.15 0.83
N ILE A 152 -13.72 8.01 -0.13
CA ILE A 152 -15.16 7.80 0.13
C ILE A 152 -15.38 6.49 0.91
N ILE A 153 -14.76 5.39 0.48
CA ILE A 153 -14.85 4.10 1.18
C ILE A 153 -14.34 4.24 2.62
N LEU A 154 -13.21 4.91 2.83
CA LEU A 154 -12.65 5.14 4.16
C LEU A 154 -13.61 5.95 5.05
N LEU A 155 -14.21 7.01 4.52
CA LEU A 155 -15.19 7.81 5.25
C LEU A 155 -16.44 6.99 5.62
N ILE A 156 -16.90 6.13 4.71
CA ILE A 156 -18.02 5.21 4.98
C ILE A 156 -17.66 4.23 6.10
N ILE A 157 -16.47 3.62 6.06
CA ILE A 157 -16.01 2.69 7.10
C ILE A 157 -15.93 3.40 8.46
N ILE A 158 -15.35 4.60 8.52
CA ILE A 158 -15.26 5.39 9.75
C ILE A 158 -16.66 5.75 10.27
N PHE A 159 -17.56 6.19 9.37
CA PHE A 159 -18.93 6.49 9.74
C PHE A 159 -19.63 5.28 10.34
N LEU A 160 -19.57 4.11 9.67
CA LEU A 160 -20.16 2.88 10.19
C LEU A 160 -19.56 2.47 11.53
N ALA A 161 -18.24 2.56 11.69
CA ALA A 161 -17.56 2.21 12.95
C ALA A 161 -17.98 3.10 14.13
N VAL A 162 -18.26 4.39 13.88
CA VAL A 162 -18.66 5.35 14.93
C VAL A 162 -20.14 5.24 15.28
N PHE A 163 -21.02 5.10 14.27
CA PHE A 163 -22.47 5.12 14.46
C PHE A 163 -23.09 3.72 14.68
N TYR A 164 -22.40 2.66 14.24
CA TYR A 164 -22.81 1.26 14.42
C TYR A 164 -21.65 0.44 15.00
N PRO A 165 -21.15 0.78 16.21
CA PRO A 165 -20.06 0.05 16.82
C PRO A 165 -20.50 -1.38 17.16
N PRO A 166 -19.60 -2.37 17.07
CA PRO A 166 -19.90 -3.73 17.50
C PRO A 166 -20.22 -3.76 19.01
N GLU A 167 -21.25 -4.53 19.39
CA GLU A 167 -21.76 -4.58 20.78
C GLU A 167 -20.72 -5.09 21.80
N ASN A 168 -19.78 -5.92 21.37
CA ASN A 168 -18.73 -6.49 22.23
C ASN A 168 -17.34 -6.17 21.67
N VAL A 169 -16.53 -5.49 22.48
CA VAL A 169 -15.09 -5.39 22.23
C VAL A 169 -14.47 -6.74 22.58
N LEU A 170 -13.91 -7.42 21.58
CA LEU A 170 -13.22 -8.69 21.80
C LEU A 170 -12.03 -8.49 22.73
N LEU A 171 -11.78 -9.48 23.58
CA LEU A 171 -10.55 -9.52 24.39
C LEU A 171 -9.35 -9.57 23.44
N SER A 172 -8.28 -8.86 23.81
CA SER A 172 -7.04 -8.85 23.05
C SER A 172 -6.49 -10.27 22.92
N THR A 173 -6.32 -10.76 21.70
CA THR A 173 -5.67 -12.05 21.42
C THR A 173 -4.21 -11.86 21.00
N VAL A 174 -3.70 -10.64 21.11
CA VAL A 174 -2.38 -10.23 20.61
C VAL A 174 -1.40 -10.27 21.78
N GLU A 175 -0.46 -11.21 21.73
CA GLU A 175 0.52 -11.41 22.81
C GLU A 175 1.50 -10.23 22.92
N ASN A 176 1.97 -9.71 21.77
CA ASN A 176 2.94 -8.62 21.72
C ASN A 176 2.44 -7.47 20.83
N PRO A 177 1.49 -6.64 21.32
CA PRO A 177 0.81 -5.62 20.51
C PRO A 177 1.72 -4.72 19.69
N PHE A 178 2.84 -4.28 20.26
CA PHE A 178 3.78 -3.43 19.55
C PHE A 178 4.53 -4.16 18.42
N VAL A 179 5.00 -5.38 18.69
CA VAL A 179 5.76 -6.19 17.73
C VAL A 179 4.84 -6.65 16.60
N ASP A 180 3.64 -7.10 16.92
CA ASP A 180 2.65 -7.53 15.93
C ASP A 180 2.23 -6.34 15.04
N GLY A 181 2.10 -5.15 15.63
CA GLY A 181 1.93 -3.90 14.87
C GLY A 181 3.04 -3.70 13.83
N ILE A 182 4.30 -3.79 14.24
CA ILE A 182 5.47 -3.66 13.34
C ILE A 182 5.47 -4.71 12.24
N LEU A 183 5.19 -5.97 12.58
CA LEU A 183 5.23 -7.07 11.61
C LEU A 183 4.11 -6.93 10.57
N GLU A 184 2.91 -6.58 11.00
CA GLU A 184 1.77 -6.38 10.11
C GLU A 184 1.92 -5.12 9.25
N GLY A 185 2.53 -4.06 9.80
CA GLY A 185 2.85 -2.88 9.00
C GLY A 185 3.95 -3.17 7.97
N TYR A 186 4.90 -4.07 8.24
CA TYR A 186 5.85 -4.54 7.23
C TYR A 186 5.14 -5.33 6.11
N GLN A 187 4.11 -6.10 6.45
CA GLN A 187 3.32 -6.87 5.49
C GLN A 187 2.50 -6.02 4.51
N THR A 188 2.40 -4.70 4.68
CA THR A 188 1.77 -3.84 3.66
C THR A 188 2.62 -3.76 2.38
N PHE A 189 3.91 -4.12 2.47
CA PHE A 189 4.91 -3.98 1.40
C PHE A 189 5.18 -2.53 0.98
N ASP A 190 4.65 -1.54 1.70
CA ASP A 190 4.83 -0.12 1.38
C ASP A 190 6.28 0.32 1.51
N ALA A 191 7.05 -0.30 2.41
CA ALA A 191 8.47 0.01 2.56
C ALA A 191 9.23 -0.28 1.25
N ILE A 192 8.94 -1.42 0.62
CA ILE A 192 9.52 -1.82 -0.67
C ILE A 192 8.94 -0.95 -1.80
N ALA A 193 7.62 -0.72 -1.79
CA ALA A 193 6.97 0.17 -2.76
C ALA A 193 7.58 1.57 -2.71
N GLY A 194 7.89 2.11 -1.53
CA GLY A 194 8.53 3.41 -1.33
C GLY A 194 9.85 3.57 -2.08
N VAL A 195 10.64 2.50 -2.17
CA VAL A 195 11.93 2.54 -2.86
C VAL A 195 11.71 2.52 -4.38
N VAL A 196 10.75 1.74 -4.87
CA VAL A 196 10.44 1.60 -6.31
C VAL A 196 9.71 2.83 -6.85
N VAL A 197 8.68 3.28 -6.14
CA VAL A 197 7.80 4.40 -6.49
C VAL A 197 8.55 5.72 -6.41
N GLY A 198 9.37 5.92 -5.38
CA GLY A 198 10.12 7.16 -5.21
C GLY A 198 10.88 7.52 -6.48
N ALA A 199 11.54 6.54 -7.09
CA ALA A 199 12.22 6.69 -8.38
C ALA A 199 11.26 7.09 -9.52
N VAL A 200 10.11 6.42 -9.66
CA VAL A 200 9.16 6.68 -10.76
C VAL A 200 8.53 8.07 -10.66
N MET A 201 8.16 8.49 -9.44
CA MET A 201 7.54 9.79 -9.21
C MET A 201 8.49 10.96 -9.50
N ILE A 202 9.75 10.86 -9.09
CA ILE A 202 10.77 11.90 -9.34
C ILE A 202 11.12 12.00 -10.82
N VAL A 203 11.10 10.88 -11.54
CA VAL A 203 11.39 10.86 -12.98
C VAL A 203 10.18 11.36 -13.80
N SER A 204 8.96 11.27 -13.25
CA SER A 204 7.72 11.61 -13.95
C SER A 204 7.16 12.99 -13.61
N LEU A 205 7.62 13.61 -12.52
CA LEU A 205 7.33 14.99 -12.10
C LEU A 205 8.46 15.94 -12.52
#